data_AF-A0A956PVU7-F1
#
_entry.id   AF-A0A956PVU7-F1
#
_cell.length_a   1.000
_cell.length_b   1.000
_cell.length_c   1.000
_cell.angle_alpha   90.00
_cell.angle_beta   90.00
_cell.angle_gamma   90.00
#
_symmetry.space_group_name_H-M   'P 1'
#
loop_
_entity.id
_entity.type
_entity.pdbx_description
1 polymer ?
#
loop_
_entity_poly.entity_id
_entity_poly.type
_entity_poly.pdbx_seq_one_letter_code
_entity_poly.pdbx_strand_id
1 'polypeptide(L)'
;MSQVFPPNKSSARLLLDFASACWNDESTKAGPDPQRRYLLVWDLYIKARSYMILNRVAFWLAILSGLLVLVWPSIAIVSKDFGLEREFLKSAIVQTTITGIAALMFAVYSHYKKRQMHIENLMRMVVLGSESTELLVSRVLREMVRIDTGFGFSGQVLRKSAEPTPDENAPDGGKTPAAPAGD
;
A
#
# COMPACT_ATOMS: atom_id res chain seq x y z
N MET A 1 16.32 -14.33 30.07
CA MET A 1 16.70 -12.92 30.31
C MET A 1 15.72 -12.03 29.56
N SER A 2 15.16 -11.02 30.22
CA SER A 2 14.22 -10.06 29.59
C SER A 2 15.02 -9.08 28.73
N GLN A 3 15.21 -9.39 27.46
CA GLN A 3 15.92 -8.49 26.55
C GLN A 3 15.01 -7.30 26.23
N VAL A 4 15.39 -6.11 26.68
CA VAL A 4 14.65 -4.88 26.40
C VAL A 4 15.11 -4.36 25.04
N PHE A 5 14.22 -4.36 24.05
CA PHE A 5 14.52 -3.81 22.73
C PHE A 5 14.43 -2.28 22.75
N PRO A 6 15.36 -1.55 22.11
CA PRO A 6 15.35 -0.10 22.12
C PRO A 6 14.15 0.45 21.33
N PRO A 7 13.54 1.56 21.79
CA PRO A 7 12.49 2.26 21.06
C PRO A 7 13.07 2.91 19.78
N ASN A 8 12.20 3.24 18.81
CA ASN A 8 12.54 3.85 17.50
C ASN A 8 13.12 2.90 16.43
N LYS A 9 12.65 1.67 16.38
CA LYS A 9 12.93 0.72 15.28
C LYS A 9 11.69 0.51 14.42
N SER A 10 11.90 0.19 13.13
CA SER A 10 10.80 -0.32 12.32
C SER A 10 10.31 -1.64 12.91
N SER A 11 9.03 -1.96 12.73
CA SER A 11 8.49 -3.23 13.23
C SER A 11 9.23 -4.42 12.63
N ALA A 12 9.64 -4.36 11.37
CA ALA A 12 10.44 -5.39 10.73
C ALA A 12 11.79 -5.59 11.46
N ARG A 13 12.46 -4.50 11.87
CA ARG A 13 13.73 -4.60 12.59
C ARG A 13 13.56 -5.19 13.98
N LEU A 14 12.52 -4.78 14.70
CA LEU A 14 12.19 -5.34 16.01
C LEU A 14 11.97 -6.86 15.93
N LEU A 15 11.19 -7.32 14.94
CA LEU A 15 10.89 -8.73 14.74
C LEU A 15 12.15 -9.52 14.36
N LEU A 16 13.04 -8.94 13.56
CA LEU A 16 14.31 -9.55 13.24
C LEU A 16 15.22 -9.68 14.48
N ASP A 17 15.35 -8.61 15.27
CA ASP A 17 16.16 -8.63 16.48
C ASP A 17 15.61 -9.67 17.48
N PHE A 18 14.29 -9.76 17.63
CA PHE A 18 13.63 -10.79 18.44
C PHE A 18 13.90 -12.21 17.90
N ALA A 19 13.73 -12.42 16.60
CA ALA A 19 14.01 -13.71 15.96
C ALA A 19 15.48 -14.13 16.16
N SER A 20 16.41 -13.19 16.05
CA SER A 20 17.84 -13.44 16.29
C SER A 20 18.11 -13.85 17.74
N ALA A 21 17.45 -13.21 18.71
CA ALA A 21 17.60 -13.55 20.12
C ALA A 21 17.01 -14.93 20.46
N CYS A 22 15.91 -15.31 19.81
CA CYS A 22 15.26 -16.59 20.07
C CYS A 22 15.87 -17.78 19.33
N TRP A 23 16.43 -17.56 18.13
CA TRP A 23 16.80 -18.66 17.21
C TRP A 23 18.26 -18.68 16.78
N ASN A 24 19.05 -17.64 17.08
CA ASN A 24 20.47 -17.55 16.70
C ASN A 24 21.43 -17.76 17.89
N ASP A 25 20.95 -18.32 19.00
CA ASP A 25 21.78 -18.61 20.17
C ASP A 25 22.58 -19.90 19.96
N GLU A 26 23.89 -19.79 19.72
CA GLU A 26 24.82 -20.91 19.51
C GLU A 26 24.86 -21.91 20.67
N SER A 27 24.44 -21.49 21.88
CA SER A 27 24.38 -22.35 23.06
C SER A 27 23.29 -23.42 22.96
N THR A 28 22.28 -23.19 22.13
CA THR A 28 21.21 -24.14 21.86
C THR A 28 21.53 -24.75 20.50
N LYS A 29 21.82 -26.05 20.44
CA LYS A 29 21.82 -26.84 19.20
C LYS A 29 20.38 -26.90 18.63
N ALA A 30 19.84 -25.74 18.30
CA ALA A 30 18.56 -25.59 17.65
C ALA A 30 18.68 -26.36 16.35
N GLY A 31 17.80 -27.35 16.15
CA GLY A 31 17.81 -28.19 14.97
C GLY A 31 17.71 -27.37 13.66
N PRO A 32 17.64 -28.03 12.50
CA PRO A 32 17.53 -27.34 11.22
C PRO A 32 16.29 -26.43 11.10
N ASP A 33 15.29 -26.59 11.98
CA ASP A 33 13.99 -25.94 11.88
C ASP A 33 13.98 -24.45 12.33
N PRO A 34 14.50 -24.07 13.51
CA PRO A 34 14.68 -22.66 13.90
C PRO A 34 15.57 -21.86 12.93
N GLN A 35 16.63 -22.48 12.41
CA GLN A 35 17.51 -21.83 11.43
C GLN A 35 16.77 -21.51 10.12
N ARG A 36 15.93 -22.43 9.63
CA ARG A 36 15.09 -22.19 8.44
C ARG A 36 14.08 -21.07 8.67
N ARG A 37 13.46 -21.00 9.85
CA ARG A 37 12.56 -19.88 10.21
C ARG A 37 13.29 -18.55 10.26
N TYR A 38 14.47 -18.52 10.87
CA TYR A 38 15.29 -17.32 10.91
C TYR A 38 15.65 -16.83 9.50
N LEU A 39 16.04 -17.74 8.61
CA LEU A 39 16.34 -17.41 7.22
C LEU A 39 15.13 -16.84 6.47
N LEU A 40 13.93 -17.38 6.72
CA LEU A 40 12.68 -16.84 6.16
C LEU A 40 12.37 -15.43 6.67
N VAL A 41 12.56 -15.17 7.96
CA VAL A 41 12.40 -13.82 8.54
C VAL A 41 13.43 -12.85 7.96
N TRP A 42 14.66 -13.31 7.73
CA TRP A 42 15.71 -12.49 7.14
C TRP A 42 15.38 -12.06 5.70
N ASP A 43 14.88 -12.98 4.88
CA ASP A 43 14.45 -12.69 3.52
C ASP A 43 13.29 -11.68 3.49
N LEU A 44 12.27 -11.90 4.32
CA LEU A 44 11.17 -10.95 4.50
C LEU A 44 11.65 -9.58 4.98
N TYR A 45 12.62 -9.54 5.89
CA TYR A 45 13.21 -8.29 6.37
C TYR A 45 13.89 -7.50 5.25
N ILE A 46 14.63 -8.16 4.36
CA ILE A 46 15.27 -7.51 3.21
C ILE A 46 14.21 -6.84 2.33
N LYS A 47 13.11 -7.54 2.03
CA LYS A 47 11.99 -6.99 1.26
C LYS A 47 11.30 -5.83 1.99
N ALA A 48 11.03 -5.97 3.29
CA ALA A 48 10.44 -4.91 4.11
C ALA A 48 11.30 -3.63 4.09
N ARG A 49 12.63 -3.79 4.20
CA ARG A 49 13.58 -2.67 4.16
C ARG A 49 13.56 -1.95 2.81
N SER A 50 13.51 -2.71 1.71
CA SER A 50 13.39 -2.13 0.37
C SER A 50 12.11 -1.29 0.22
N TYR A 51 10.97 -1.83 0.65
CA TYR A 51 9.70 -1.08 0.61
C TYR A 51 9.68 0.11 1.55
N MET A 52 10.32 0.05 2.70
CA MET A 52 10.45 1.19 3.60
C MET A 52 11.19 2.36 2.95
N ILE A 53 12.27 2.09 2.21
CA ILE A 53 13.03 3.12 1.48
C ILE A 53 12.16 3.74 0.38
N LEU A 54 11.55 2.90 -0.46
CA LEU A 54 10.66 3.36 -1.53
C LEU A 54 9.48 4.16 -0.99
N ASN A 55 8.87 3.70 0.10
CA ASN A 55 7.77 4.39 0.76
C ASN A 55 8.22 5.75 1.31
N ARG A 56 9.42 5.84 1.91
CA ARG A 56 9.95 7.11 2.42
C ARG A 56 10.17 8.12 1.29
N VAL A 57 10.75 7.69 0.16
CA VAL A 57 10.96 8.56 -1.01
C VAL A 57 9.61 8.99 -1.59
N ALA A 58 8.71 8.04 -1.84
CA ALA A 58 7.39 8.32 -2.41
C ALA A 58 6.55 9.24 -1.50
N PHE A 59 6.64 9.09 -0.18
CA PHE A 59 5.98 9.96 0.78
C PHE A 59 6.42 11.41 0.64
N TRP A 60 7.73 11.67 0.59
CA TRP A 60 8.25 13.02 0.42
C TRP A 60 7.85 13.61 -0.93
N LEU A 61 7.92 12.83 -2.01
CA LEU A 61 7.46 13.26 -3.32
C LEU A 61 5.96 13.58 -3.32
N ALA A 62 5.13 12.77 -2.67
CA ALA A 62 3.69 13.02 -2.55
C ALA A 62 3.38 14.29 -1.76
N ILE A 63 4.08 14.52 -0.63
CA ILE A 63 3.93 15.77 0.15
C ILE A 63 4.35 16.99 -0.68
N LEU A 64 5.53 16.95 -1.29
CA LEU A 64 6.03 18.07 -2.09
C LEU A 64 5.11 18.36 -3.27
N SER A 65 4.61 17.33 -3.94
CA SER A 65 3.66 17.50 -5.05
C SER A 65 2.32 18.05 -4.57
N GLY A 66 1.81 17.58 -3.44
CA GLY A 66 0.57 18.11 -2.84
C GLY A 66 0.71 19.57 -2.41
N LEU A 67 1.83 19.94 -1.78
CA LEU A 67 2.15 21.33 -1.46
C LEU A 67 2.26 22.18 -2.73
N LEU A 68 2.91 21.67 -3.78
CA LEU A 68 3.01 22.36 -5.05
C LEU A 68 1.62 22.65 -5.63
N VAL A 69 0.70 21.67 -5.63
CA VAL A 69 -0.70 21.88 -6.07
C VAL A 69 -1.38 23.01 -5.28
N LEU A 70 -1.19 23.05 -3.96
CA LEU A 70 -1.82 24.07 -3.09
C LEU A 70 -1.21 25.46 -3.29
N VAL A 71 0.10 25.54 -3.46
CA VAL A 71 0.83 26.81 -3.57
C VAL A 71 0.81 27.33 -5.02
N TRP A 72 0.53 26.48 -6.00
CA TRP A 72 0.51 26.82 -7.43
C TRP A 72 -0.31 28.07 -7.77
N PRO A 73 -1.56 28.24 -7.29
CA PRO A 73 -2.35 29.45 -7.57
C PRO A 73 -1.69 30.71 -7.02
N SER A 74 -1.02 30.61 -5.87
CA SER A 74 -0.31 31.74 -5.26
C SER A 74 0.93 32.12 -6.07
N ILE A 75 1.69 31.12 -6.54
CA ILE A 75 2.85 31.34 -7.43
C ILE A 75 2.41 32.03 -8.73
N ALA A 76 1.28 31.60 -9.32
CA ALA A 76 0.75 32.19 -10.55
C ALA A 76 0.34 33.67 -10.41
N ILE A 77 0.04 34.14 -9.20
CA ILE A 77 -0.28 35.55 -8.92
C ILE A 77 0.99 36.37 -8.76
N VAL A 78 1.97 35.88 -7.98
CA VAL A 78 3.21 36.59 -7.62
C VAL A 78 4.25 36.59 -8.75
N SER A 79 4.22 35.60 -9.64
CA SER A 79 5.12 35.50 -10.81
C SER A 79 5.05 36.69 -11.77
N LYS A 80 4.02 37.55 -11.63
CA LYS A 80 3.86 38.82 -12.34
C LYS A 80 5.10 39.72 -12.21
N ASP A 81 5.78 39.66 -11.07
CA ASP A 81 6.94 40.50 -10.77
C ASP A 81 8.26 39.91 -11.31
N PHE A 82 8.25 38.65 -11.78
CA PHE A 82 9.43 37.92 -12.24
C PHE A 82 9.52 37.76 -13.77
N GLY A 83 8.61 38.36 -14.54
CA GLY A 83 8.65 38.33 -16.01
C GLY A 83 8.32 36.96 -16.64
N LEU A 84 7.80 36.01 -15.86
CA LEU A 84 7.33 34.72 -16.37
C LEU A 84 6.02 34.90 -17.14
N GLU A 85 5.93 34.27 -18.32
CA GLU A 85 4.75 34.34 -19.18
C GLU A 85 3.49 33.87 -18.45
N ARG A 86 2.55 34.81 -18.25
CA ARG A 86 1.30 34.59 -17.52
C ARG A 86 0.42 33.50 -18.11
N GLU A 87 0.52 33.28 -19.42
CA GLU A 87 -0.28 32.29 -20.13
C GLU A 87 0.11 30.86 -19.74
N PHE A 88 1.41 30.61 -19.53
CA PHE A 88 1.89 29.29 -19.12
C PHE A 88 1.42 28.93 -17.71
N LEU A 89 1.52 29.88 -16.76
CA LEU A 89 1.17 29.65 -15.35
C LEU A 89 -0.34 29.60 -15.09
N LYS A 90 -1.14 30.24 -15.94
CA LYS A 90 -2.61 30.16 -15.91
C LYS A 90 -3.17 29.02 -16.75
N SER A 91 -2.32 28.26 -17.44
CA SER A 91 -2.77 27.17 -18.29
C SER A 91 -3.42 26.07 -17.46
N ALA A 92 -4.68 25.75 -17.78
CA ALA A 92 -5.41 24.64 -17.19
C ALA A 92 -4.69 23.31 -17.39
N ILE A 93 -3.93 23.18 -18.48
CA ILE A 93 -3.13 21.99 -18.78
C ILE A 93 -2.06 21.79 -17.71
N VAL A 94 -1.28 22.84 -17.40
CA VAL A 94 -0.19 22.76 -16.42
C VAL A 94 -0.72 22.44 -15.02
N GLN A 95 -1.80 23.10 -14.60
CA GLN A 95 -2.45 22.80 -13.31
C GLN A 95 -2.93 21.35 -13.23
N THR A 96 -3.52 20.84 -14.32
CA THR A 96 -3.99 19.45 -14.40
C THR A 96 -2.82 18.47 -14.36
N THR A 97 -1.72 18.76 -15.07
CA THR A 97 -0.51 17.93 -15.04
C THR A 97 0.10 17.86 -13.65
N ILE A 98 0.24 19.00 -12.95
CA ILE A 98 0.79 19.04 -11.58
C ILE A 98 -0.11 18.23 -10.62
N THR A 99 -1.43 18.38 -10.75
CA THR A 99 -2.40 17.62 -9.96
C THR A 99 -2.32 16.12 -10.27
N GLY A 100 -2.18 15.75 -11.54
CA GLY A 100 -2.01 14.36 -11.99
C GLY A 100 -0.74 13.72 -11.45
N ILE A 101 0.38 14.46 -11.47
CA ILE A 101 1.65 14.01 -10.86
C ILE A 101 1.48 13.82 -9.36
N ALA A 102 0.83 14.75 -8.65
CA ALA A 102 0.58 14.62 -7.22
C ALA A 102 -0.26 13.37 -6.90
N ALA A 103 -1.34 13.13 -7.67
CA ALA A 103 -2.18 11.95 -7.54
C ALA A 103 -1.40 10.66 -7.81
N LEU A 104 -0.54 10.64 -8.84
CA LEU A 104 0.32 9.50 -9.16
C LEU A 104 1.32 9.22 -8.02
N MET A 105 1.99 10.25 -7.49
CA MET A 105 2.94 10.09 -6.38
C MET A 105 2.24 9.55 -5.12
N PHE A 106 1.04 10.05 -4.83
CA PHE A 106 0.23 9.52 -3.73
C PHE A 106 -0.20 8.06 -3.94
N ALA A 107 -0.57 7.68 -5.17
CA ALA A 107 -0.90 6.31 -5.52
C ALA A 107 0.31 5.38 -5.35
N VAL A 108 1.50 5.82 -5.80
CA VAL A 108 2.76 5.09 -5.63
C VAL A 108 3.12 4.92 -4.15
N TYR A 109 3.03 5.98 -3.36
CA TYR A 109 3.22 5.93 -1.90
C TYR A 109 2.27 4.91 -1.26
N SER A 110 0.97 5.03 -1.54
CA SER A 110 -0.06 4.15 -0.99
C SER A 110 0.18 2.68 -1.36
N HIS A 111 0.65 2.42 -2.58
CA HIS A 111 0.97 1.09 -3.06
C HIS A 111 2.12 0.44 -2.27
N TYR A 112 3.24 1.16 -2.12
CA TYR A 112 4.39 0.64 -1.37
C TYR A 112 4.13 0.55 0.13
N LYS A 113 3.36 1.48 0.70
CA LYS A 113 2.95 1.43 2.11
C LYS A 113 2.17 0.14 2.42
N LYS A 114 1.21 -0.24 1.57
CA LYS A 114 0.43 -1.49 1.73
C LYS A 114 1.33 -2.72 1.70
N ARG A 115 2.28 -2.78 0.76
CA ARG A 115 3.24 -3.89 0.63
C ARG A 115 4.16 -4.00 1.83
N GLN A 116 4.66 -2.86 2.33
CA GLN A 116 5.46 -2.82 3.55
C GLN A 116 4.69 -3.43 4.74
N MET A 117 3.45 -2.99 4.97
CA MET A 117 2.62 -3.51 6.06
C MET A 117 2.32 -5.00 5.91
N HIS A 118 2.10 -5.46 4.68
CA HIS A 118 1.84 -6.89 4.40
C HIS A 118 3.06 -7.76 4.73
N ILE A 119 4.26 -7.34 4.32
CA ILE A 119 5.49 -8.05 4.68
C ILE A 119 5.71 -8.06 6.21
N GLU A 120 5.49 -6.92 6.88
CA GLU A 120 5.59 -6.87 8.34
C GLU A 120 4.60 -7.83 9.03
N ASN A 121 3.39 -7.99 8.48
CA ASN A 121 2.42 -8.98 8.97
C ASN A 121 2.87 -10.42 8.72
N LEU A 122 3.48 -10.72 7.57
CA LEU A 122 4.09 -12.03 7.31
C LEU A 122 5.21 -12.32 8.30
N MET A 123 6.06 -11.33 8.61
CA MET A 123 7.09 -11.48 9.63
C MET A 123 6.48 -11.77 11.01
N ARG A 124 5.40 -11.09 11.40
CA ARG A 124 4.67 -11.38 12.66
C ARG A 124 4.14 -12.81 12.68
N MET A 125 3.59 -13.29 11.57
CA MET A 125 3.10 -14.67 11.44
C MET A 125 4.23 -15.69 11.58
N VAL A 126 5.40 -15.46 10.98
CA VAL A 126 6.54 -16.39 11.09
C VAL A 126 7.14 -16.38 12.50
N VAL A 127 7.24 -15.21 13.12
CA VAL A 127 7.86 -15.04 14.44
C VAL A 127 6.97 -15.52 15.59
N LEU A 128 5.68 -15.19 15.53
CA LEU A 128 4.73 -15.44 16.62
C LEU A 128 3.80 -16.62 16.35
N GLY A 129 3.79 -17.15 15.12
CA GLY A 129 2.93 -18.26 14.74
C GLY A 129 3.37 -19.59 15.35
N SER A 130 2.40 -20.35 15.84
CA SER A 130 2.59 -21.72 16.35
C SER A 130 2.52 -22.79 15.24
N GLU A 131 2.35 -22.39 13.98
CA GLU A 131 2.27 -23.30 12.84
C GLU A 131 3.60 -24.03 12.59
N SER A 132 3.55 -25.19 11.93
CA SER A 132 4.75 -25.91 11.50
C SER A 132 5.49 -25.13 10.42
N THR A 133 6.81 -25.30 10.36
CA THR A 133 7.67 -24.51 9.45
C THR A 133 7.34 -24.77 7.98
N GLU A 134 6.96 -26.00 7.62
CA GLU A 134 6.57 -26.35 6.24
C GLU A 134 5.31 -25.60 5.78
N LEU A 135 4.31 -25.50 6.65
CA LEU A 135 3.08 -24.74 6.37
C LEU A 135 3.38 -23.23 6.29
N LEU A 136 4.24 -22.72 7.17
CA LEU A 136 4.67 -21.32 7.11
C LEU A 136 5.41 -21.01 5.82
N VAL A 137 6.39 -21.83 5.42
CA VAL A 137 7.18 -21.63 4.20
C VAL A 137 6.27 -21.61 2.97
N SER A 138 5.38 -22.59 2.83
CA SER A 138 4.48 -22.67 1.68
C SER A 138 3.53 -21.45 1.60
N ARG A 139 3.02 -20.98 2.74
CA ARG A 139 2.17 -19.78 2.81
C ARG A 139 2.96 -18.50 2.51
N VAL A 140 4.14 -18.34 3.11
CA VAL A 140 5.00 -17.16 2.89
C VAL A 140 5.46 -17.07 1.45
N LEU A 141 5.90 -18.17 0.83
CA LEU A 141 6.29 -18.20 -0.58
C LEU A 141 5.13 -17.81 -1.50
N ARG A 142 3.92 -18.31 -1.24
CA ARG A 142 2.73 -17.92 -2.01
C ARG A 142 2.46 -16.42 -1.91
N GLU A 143 2.52 -15.86 -0.71
CA GLU A 143 2.32 -14.43 -0.49
C GLU A 143 3.46 -13.60 -1.09
N MET A 144 4.70 -14.08 -1.05
CA MET A 144 5.84 -13.44 -1.70
C MET A 144 5.68 -13.38 -3.22
N VAL A 145 5.24 -14.46 -3.86
CA VAL A 145 4.94 -14.48 -5.30
C VAL A 145 3.82 -13.49 -5.63
N ARG A 146 2.77 -13.43 -4.79
CA ARG A 146 1.68 -12.46 -4.95
C ARG A 146 2.15 -11.01 -4.82
N ILE A 147 3.13 -10.75 -3.96
CA ILE A 147 3.70 -9.42 -3.84
C ILE A 147 4.57 -9.14 -5.07
N ASP A 148 5.41 -10.06 -5.49
CA ASP A 148 6.36 -9.82 -6.59
C ASP A 148 5.68 -9.61 -7.96
N THR A 149 4.40 -9.96 -8.13
CA THR A 149 3.62 -9.72 -9.37
C THR A 149 3.35 -8.24 -9.73
N GLY A 150 4.00 -7.27 -9.05
CA GLY A 150 4.08 -5.88 -9.51
C GLY A 150 2.74 -5.11 -9.54
N PHE A 151 2.67 -4.05 -10.37
CA PHE A 151 1.45 -3.26 -10.59
C PHE A 151 0.56 -3.97 -11.63
N GLY A 152 -0.44 -4.72 -11.16
CA GLY A 152 -1.45 -5.31 -12.04
C GLY A 152 -2.46 -4.26 -12.51
N PHE A 153 -2.15 -3.51 -13.57
CA PHE A 153 -3.11 -2.59 -14.20
C PHE A 153 -4.31 -3.33 -14.81
N SER A 154 -4.11 -4.57 -15.28
CA SER A 154 -5.14 -5.40 -15.91
C SER A 154 -6.28 -5.78 -14.96
N GLY A 155 -6.00 -6.08 -13.70
CA GLY A 155 -7.02 -6.56 -12.76
C GLY A 155 -8.01 -5.49 -12.29
N GLN A 156 -7.62 -4.21 -12.25
CA GLN A 156 -8.50 -3.12 -11.79
C GLN A 156 -9.29 -2.48 -12.93
N VAL A 157 -8.72 -2.42 -14.14
CA VAL A 157 -9.44 -1.91 -15.32
C VAL A 157 -10.50 -2.91 -15.77
N LEU A 158 -10.20 -4.22 -15.81
CA LEU A 158 -11.19 -5.24 -16.18
C LEU A 158 -12.32 -5.40 -15.16
N ARG A 159 -12.03 -5.25 -13.85
CA ARG A 159 -13.05 -5.43 -12.82
C ARG A 159 -14.08 -4.31 -12.80
N LYS A 160 -13.71 -3.09 -13.19
CA LYS A 160 -14.65 -1.96 -13.32
C LYS A 160 -15.54 -2.06 -14.56
N SER A 161 -15.12 -2.78 -15.61
CA SER A 161 -15.93 -3.05 -16.80
C SER A 161 -16.88 -4.26 -16.65
N ALA A 162 -16.80 -4.99 -15.54
CA ALA A 162 -17.56 -6.21 -15.29
C ALA A 162 -18.65 -6.07 -14.22
N GLU A 163 -18.83 -4.87 -13.63
CA GLU A 163 -20.03 -4.59 -12.85
C GLU A 163 -21.18 -4.31 -13.82
N PRO A 164 -22.24 -5.15 -13.85
CA PRO A 164 -23.43 -4.83 -14.60
C PRO A 164 -24.04 -3.56 -14.01
N THR A 165 -24.22 -2.55 -14.85
CA THR A 165 -25.09 -1.41 -14.54
C THR A 165 -26.44 -1.96 -14.05
N PRO A 166 -26.91 -1.59 -12.85
CA PRO A 166 -28.25 -1.97 -12.44
C PRO A 166 -29.24 -1.41 -13.45
N ASP A 167 -30.01 -2.30 -14.06
CA ASP A 167 -30.95 -2.03 -15.14
C ASP A 167 -31.80 -0.78 -14.87
N GLU A 168 -31.53 0.28 -15.64
CA GLU A 168 -32.38 1.45 -15.80
C GLU A 168 -33.57 1.11 -16.70
N ASN A 169 -34.31 0.04 -16.37
CA ASN A 169 -35.56 -0.35 -17.02
C ASN A 169 -36.34 -1.35 -16.12
N ALA A 170 -36.69 -0.94 -14.91
CA ALA A 170 -37.81 -1.56 -14.21
C ALA A 170 -39.11 -0.93 -14.75
N PRO A 171 -40.10 -1.73 -15.23
CA PRO A 171 -41.34 -1.20 -15.75
C PRO A 171 -42.13 -0.51 -14.63
N ASP A 172 -42.60 0.69 -14.96
CA ASP A 172 -43.50 1.55 -14.17
C ASP A 172 -44.63 0.71 -13.55
N GLY A 173 -44.67 0.71 -12.21
CA GLY A 173 -45.65 -0.01 -11.43
C GLY A 173 -47.05 0.48 -11.79
N GLY A 174 -47.79 -0.36 -12.52
CA GLY A 174 -49.15 -0.08 -12.95
C GLY A 174 -50.03 0.42 -11.80
N LYS A 175 -50.54 1.64 -11.96
CA LYS A 175 -51.68 2.14 -11.21
C LYS A 175 -52.85 1.19 -11.41
N THR A 176 -53.24 0.48 -10.35
CA THR A 176 -54.53 -0.20 -10.25
C THR A 176 -55.61 0.88 -10.10
N PRO A 177 -56.61 0.99 -11.00
CA PRO A 177 -57.77 1.83 -10.73
C PRO A 177 -58.69 1.12 -9.73
N ALA A 178 -59.05 1.82 -8.66
CA ALA A 178 -60.04 1.37 -7.70
C ALA A 178 -61.41 1.21 -8.38
N ALA A 179 -62.06 0.07 -8.17
CA ALA A 179 -63.41 -0.20 -8.62
C ALA A 179 -64.42 0.75 -7.93
N PRO A 180 -65.48 1.20 -8.62
CA PRO A 180 -66.55 1.95 -7.98
C PRO A 180 -67.43 1.01 -7.15
N ALA A 181 -67.70 1.41 -5.90
CA ALA A 181 -68.79 0.86 -5.13
C ALA A 181 -70.11 1.25 -5.83
N GLY A 182 -70.89 0.24 -6.23
CA GLY A 182 -72.26 0.43 -6.67
C GLY A 182 -73.21 0.42 -5.48
N ASP A 183 -74.22 1.28 -5.56
CA ASP A 183 -75.61 0.94 -5.22
C ASP A 183 -76.30 0.42 -6.51
#